data_AF-A0A7W0GMP6-F1
#
_entry.id   AF-A0A7W0GMP6-F1
#
_cell.length_a   1.000
_cell.length_b   1.000
_cell.length_c   1.000
_cell.angle_alpha   90.00
_cell.angle_beta   90.00
_cell.angle_gamma   90.00
#
_symmetry.space_group_name_H-M   'P 1'
#
loop_
_entity.id
_entity.type
_entity.pdbx_description
1 polymer ?
#
loop_
_entity_poly.entity_id
_entity_poly.type
_entity_poly.pdbx_seq_one_letter_code
_entity_poly.pdbx_strand_id
1 'polypeptide(L)'
;MMTDVDTIVHARWVVPVVPRAAVFERHAIAIADGKIVDVLPSGEATQRYRASSTHTLDTHVVTPGLVNCHTHAAMALLRGVGDDLPLMRWLKDRIWPLEAALVSADFVHDGTQLAALEMLRSG
;
A
#
# COMPACT_ATOMS: atom_id res chain seq x y z
N MET A 1 -3.79 -15.33 -30.86
CA MET A 1 -3.69 -16.35 -29.78
C MET A 1 -3.60 -15.59 -28.48
N MET A 2 -4.34 -16.00 -27.44
CA MET A 2 -4.31 -15.33 -26.13
C MET A 2 -3.02 -15.67 -25.39
N THR A 3 -2.47 -14.72 -24.63
CA THR A 3 -1.29 -14.89 -23.78
C THR A 3 -1.73 -15.20 -22.35
N ASP A 4 -1.11 -16.19 -21.70
CA ASP A 4 -1.42 -16.52 -20.30
C ASP A 4 -0.75 -15.52 -19.34
N VAL A 5 -1.47 -15.15 -18.27
CA VAL A 5 -1.03 -14.25 -17.19
C VAL A 5 -1.54 -14.74 -15.83
N ASP A 6 -0.99 -14.22 -14.73
CA ASP A 6 -1.40 -14.63 -13.38
C ASP A 6 -2.72 -13.99 -13.00
N THR A 7 -2.79 -12.66 -13.12
CA THR A 7 -3.93 -11.86 -12.66
C THR A 7 -4.34 -10.82 -13.69
N ILE A 8 -5.65 -10.63 -13.87
CA ILE A 8 -6.20 -9.43 -14.50
C ILE A 8 -7.09 -8.69 -13.49
N VAL A 9 -6.84 -7.40 -13.31
CA VAL A 9 -7.70 -6.51 -12.51
C VAL A 9 -8.45 -5.59 -13.45
N HIS A 10 -9.76 -5.78 -13.61
CA HIS A 10 -10.65 -4.85 -14.28
C HIS A 10 -11.11 -3.79 -13.29
N ALA A 11 -10.90 -2.51 -13.60
CA ALA A 11 -11.25 -1.41 -12.72
C ALA A 11 -12.09 -0.36 -13.43
N ARG A 12 -12.94 0.31 -12.65
CA ARG A 12 -13.69 1.46 -13.14
C ARG A 12 -12.77 2.61 -13.53
N TRP A 13 -11.79 2.91 -12.70
CA TRP A 13 -10.74 3.88 -12.97
C TRP A 13 -9.37 3.31 -12.64
N VAL A 14 -8.41 3.52 -13.53
CA VAL A 14 -6.98 3.31 -13.27
C VAL A 14 -6.30 4.68 -13.33
N VAL A 15 -5.58 5.05 -12.27
CA VAL A 15 -4.75 6.25 -12.22
C VAL A 15 -3.29 5.82 -12.30
N PRO A 16 -2.64 5.91 -13.47
CA PRO A 16 -1.30 5.35 -13.67
C PRO A 16 -0.17 6.22 -13.09
N VAL A 17 -0.49 7.42 -12.58
CA VAL A 17 0.44 8.50 -12.17
C VAL A 17 1.21 9.11 -13.34
N VAL A 18 1.73 8.29 -14.26
CA VAL A 18 2.37 8.70 -15.52
C VAL A 18 1.56 8.13 -16.69
N PRO A 19 1.13 8.97 -17.66
CA PRO A 19 1.33 10.41 -17.73
C PRO A 19 0.54 11.17 -16.65
N ARG A 20 1.04 12.36 -16.30
CA ARG A 20 0.45 13.18 -15.23
C ARG A 20 -1.00 13.55 -15.54
N ALA A 21 -1.85 13.54 -14.51
CA ALA A 21 -3.28 13.85 -14.60
C ALA A 21 -4.11 12.93 -15.51
N ALA A 22 -3.56 11.79 -15.93
CA ALA A 22 -4.33 10.80 -16.66
C ALA A 22 -5.23 9.97 -15.73
N VAL A 23 -6.43 9.67 -16.23
CA VAL A 23 -7.37 8.73 -15.64
C VAL A 23 -7.89 7.85 -16.75
N PHE A 24 -7.71 6.54 -16.64
CA PHE A 24 -8.18 5.58 -17.62
C PHE A 24 -9.49 4.95 -17.12
N GLU A 25 -10.60 5.19 -17.81
CA GLU A 25 -11.90 4.64 -17.45
C GLU A 25 -12.09 3.24 -18.07
N ARG A 26 -12.64 2.29 -17.28
CA ARG A 26 -12.91 0.90 -17.70
C ARG A 26 -11.69 0.18 -18.28
N HIS A 27 -10.53 0.38 -17.65
CA HIS A 27 -9.28 -0.29 -18.02
C HIS A 27 -9.00 -1.49 -17.13
N ALA A 28 -8.15 -2.37 -17.63
CA ALA A 28 -7.63 -3.53 -16.93
C ALA A 28 -6.11 -3.46 -16.80
N ILE A 29 -5.60 -4.06 -15.74
CA ILE A 29 -4.17 -4.26 -15.48
C ILE A 29 -3.89 -5.75 -15.58
N ALA A 30 -3.03 -6.16 -16.51
CA ALA A 30 -2.59 -7.54 -16.65
C ALA A 30 -1.25 -7.74 -15.93
N ILE A 31 -1.14 -8.80 -15.13
CA ILE A 31 0.01 -9.07 -14.26
C ILE A 31 0.50 -10.50 -14.51
N ALA A 32 1.80 -10.64 -14.78
CA ALA A 32 2.50 -11.92 -14.89
C ALA A 32 3.84 -11.86 -14.15
N ASP A 33 4.17 -12.91 -13.39
CA ASP A 33 5.34 -13.04 -12.54
C ASP A 33 5.55 -11.83 -11.61
N GLY A 34 4.45 -11.33 -11.03
CA GLY A 34 4.44 -10.17 -10.15
C GLY A 34 4.73 -8.83 -10.84
N LYS A 35 4.75 -8.78 -12.19
CA LYS A 35 5.00 -7.56 -12.97
C LYS A 35 3.77 -7.17 -13.77
N ILE A 36 3.56 -5.87 -13.88
CA ILE A 36 2.55 -5.32 -14.80
C ILE A 36 3.08 -5.53 -16.22
N VAL A 37 2.35 -6.29 -17.03
CA VAL A 37 2.69 -6.53 -18.44
C VAL A 37 1.87 -5.67 -19.39
N ASP A 38 0.73 -5.14 -18.93
CA ASP A 38 -0.12 -4.28 -19.74
C ASP A 38 -1.13 -3.47 -18.91
N VAL A 39 -1.51 -2.31 -19.43
CA VAL A 39 -2.62 -1.48 -18.94
C VAL A 39 -3.41 -1.02 -20.16
N LEU A 40 -4.62 -1.57 -20.35
CA LEU A 40 -5.39 -1.45 -21.59
C LEU A 40 -6.90 -1.47 -21.33
N PRO A 41 -7.75 -1.07 -22.30
CA PRO A 41 -9.20 -1.15 -22.14
C PRO A 41 -9.65 -2.58 -21.77
N SER A 42 -10.61 -2.70 -20.84
CA SER A 42 -11.04 -4.00 -20.32
C SER A 42 -11.51 -4.98 -21.39
N GLY A 43 -12.19 -4.48 -22.43
CA GLY A 43 -12.65 -5.31 -23.55
C GLY A 43 -11.50 -5.91 -24.37
N GLU A 44 -10.38 -5.19 -24.50
CA GLU A 44 -9.18 -5.66 -25.20
C GLU A 44 -8.41 -6.66 -24.34
N ALA A 45 -8.35 -6.44 -23.02
CA ALA A 45 -7.69 -7.35 -22.09
C ALA A 45 -8.26 -8.78 -22.19
N THR A 46 -9.59 -8.92 -22.24
CA THR A 46 -10.27 -10.22 -22.36
C THR A 46 -10.00 -10.94 -23.69
N GLN A 47 -9.63 -10.20 -24.74
CA GLN A 47 -9.29 -10.77 -26.05
C GLN A 47 -7.82 -11.17 -26.14
N ARG A 48 -6.95 -10.46 -25.42
CA ARG A 48 -5.49 -10.63 -25.49
C ARG A 48 -4.95 -11.59 -24.43
N TYR A 49 -5.56 -11.64 -23.25
CA TYR A 49 -5.00 -12.35 -22.10
C TYR A 49 -5.96 -13.38 -21.51
N ARG A 50 -5.40 -14.48 -21.00
CA ARG A 50 -6.09 -15.47 -20.16
C ARG A 50 -5.44 -15.46 -18.78
N ALA A 51 -6.21 -15.19 -17.73
CA ALA A 51 -5.68 -15.12 -16.37
C ALA A 51 -6.06 -16.31 -15.51
N SER A 52 -5.20 -16.64 -14.54
CA SER A 52 -5.53 -17.61 -13.48
C SER A 52 -6.45 -17.00 -12.42
N SER A 53 -6.34 -15.68 -12.18
CA SER A 53 -7.20 -14.91 -11.29
C SER A 53 -7.74 -13.66 -11.99
N THR A 54 -9.02 -13.37 -11.82
CA THR A 54 -9.65 -12.15 -12.34
C THR A 54 -10.38 -11.42 -11.23
N HIS A 55 -10.12 -10.13 -11.11
CA HIS A 55 -10.83 -9.24 -10.19
C HIS A 55 -11.61 -8.18 -10.97
N THR A 56 -12.85 -7.94 -10.59
CA THR A 56 -13.71 -6.92 -11.19
C THR A 56 -14.08 -5.89 -10.14
N LEU A 57 -13.64 -4.64 -10.35
CA LEU A 57 -13.73 -3.53 -9.42
C LEU A 57 -14.47 -2.34 -10.07
N ASP A 58 -15.72 -2.56 -10.46
CA ASP A 58 -16.54 -1.65 -11.28
C ASP A 58 -16.93 -0.32 -10.61
N THR A 59 -16.56 -0.13 -9.35
CA THR A 59 -16.80 1.10 -8.58
C THR A 59 -15.53 1.66 -7.94
N HIS A 60 -14.35 1.06 -8.19
CA HIS A 60 -13.11 1.42 -7.51
C HIS A 60 -12.13 2.17 -8.41
N VAL A 61 -11.25 2.91 -7.76
CA VAL A 61 -10.03 3.45 -8.36
C VAL A 61 -8.88 2.53 -8.01
N VAL A 62 -8.08 2.16 -9.01
CA VAL A 62 -6.81 1.47 -8.82
C VAL A 62 -5.66 2.46 -9.04
N THR A 63 -4.75 2.53 -8.08
CA THR A 63 -3.54 3.35 -8.11
C THR A 63 -2.32 2.47 -7.82
N PRO A 64 -1.09 2.96 -8.08
CA PRO A 64 0.08 2.41 -7.41
C PRO A 64 -0.12 2.44 -5.88
N GLY A 65 0.47 1.46 -5.17
CA GLY A 65 0.49 1.49 -3.71
C GLY A 65 1.20 2.73 -3.18
N LEU A 66 0.79 3.23 -2.02
CA LEU A 66 1.39 4.42 -1.43
C LEU A 66 2.80 4.11 -0.93
N VAL A 67 3.69 5.10 -1.05
CA VAL A 67 5.08 5.00 -0.57
C VAL A 67 5.22 5.90 0.65
N ASN A 68 5.27 5.31 1.84
CA ASN A 68 5.56 6.04 3.06
C ASN A 68 7.07 6.29 3.19
N CYS A 69 7.51 7.49 2.84
CA CYS A 69 8.93 7.87 2.81
C CYS A 69 9.57 8.13 4.19
N HIS A 70 8.81 8.12 5.28
CA HIS A 70 9.34 8.38 6.62
C HIS A 70 8.50 7.70 7.71
N THR A 71 9.11 6.80 8.48
CA THR A 71 8.41 6.09 9.54
C THR A 71 9.34 5.74 10.71
N HIS A 72 8.75 5.72 11.91
CA HIS A 72 9.29 5.08 13.10
C HIS A 72 8.36 3.94 13.50
N ALA A 73 8.31 2.88 12.69
CA ALA A 73 7.25 1.87 12.70
C ALA A 73 6.97 1.25 14.09
N ALA A 74 8.02 0.85 14.83
CA ALA A 74 7.87 0.26 16.15
C ALA A 74 7.20 1.20 17.18
N MET A 75 7.30 2.52 16.99
CA MET A 75 6.63 3.49 17.86
C MET A 75 5.10 3.48 17.71
N ALA A 76 4.51 2.67 16.82
CA ALA A 76 3.08 2.43 16.80
C ALA A 76 2.52 1.94 18.14
N LEU A 77 3.34 1.26 18.96
CA LEU A 77 3.00 0.84 20.33
C LEU A 77 2.97 2.01 21.34
N LEU A 78 3.57 3.15 21.00
CA LEU A 78 3.62 4.36 21.83
C LEU A 78 2.59 5.41 21.38
N ARG A 79 1.58 5.02 20.59
CA ARG A 79 0.57 5.94 20.05
C ARG A 79 -0.17 6.68 21.18
N GLY A 80 -0.23 8.01 21.07
CA GLY A 80 -0.89 8.90 22.04
C GLY A 80 -0.08 9.15 23.32
N VAL A 81 1.17 8.66 23.40
CA VAL A 81 2.01 8.90 24.57
C VAL A 81 2.60 10.31 24.52
N GLY A 82 2.27 11.10 25.54
CA GLY A 82 2.88 12.42 25.74
C GLY A 82 2.34 13.50 24.81
N ASP A 83 1.11 13.33 24.31
CA ASP A 83 0.39 14.35 23.55
C ASP A 83 0.40 15.70 24.28
N ASP A 84 0.30 16.78 23.51
CA ASP A 84 0.24 18.18 23.98
C ASP A 84 1.49 18.68 24.74
N LEU A 85 2.64 18.04 24.56
CA LEU A 85 3.93 18.52 25.08
C LEU A 85 4.79 19.20 24.00
N PRO A 86 5.56 20.26 24.36
CA PRO A 86 6.63 20.76 23.49
C PRO A 86 7.64 19.64 23.17
N LEU A 87 8.18 19.62 21.96
CA LEU A 87 9.08 18.57 21.44
C LEU A 87 10.11 18.08 22.47
N MET A 88 10.86 19.01 23.08
CA MET A 88 11.93 18.63 24.02
C MET A 88 11.40 17.99 25.32
N ARG A 89 10.22 18.39 25.77
CA ARG A 89 9.55 17.77 26.91
C ARG A 89 8.97 16.41 26.54
N TRP A 90 8.37 16.30 25.36
CA TRP A 90 7.91 15.02 24.83
C TRP A 90 9.06 14.00 24.74
N LEU A 91 10.21 14.40 24.17
CA LEU A 91 11.39 13.54 24.08
C LEU A 91 11.96 13.16 25.44
N LYS A 92 12.32 14.15 26.26
CA LYS A 92 13.05 13.93 27.52
C LYS A 92 12.18 13.34 28.62
N ASP A 93 10.94 13.82 28.74
CA ASP A 93 10.07 13.47 29.88
C ASP A 93 9.23 12.22 29.57
N ARG A 94 9.06 11.84 28.30
CA ARG A 94 8.17 10.73 27.90
C ARG A 94 8.84 9.69 27.01
N ILE A 95 9.29 10.05 25.81
CA ILE A 95 9.74 9.07 24.81
C ILE A 95 11.04 8.39 25.19
N TRP A 96 12.12 9.12 25.45
CA TRP A 96 13.42 8.52 25.77
C TRP A 96 13.37 7.61 27.01
N PRO A 97 12.67 7.99 28.12
CA PRO A 97 12.50 7.09 29.25
C PRO A 97 11.76 5.79 28.89
N LEU A 98 10.71 5.86 28.08
CA LEU A 98 9.95 4.69 27.66
C LEU A 98 10.75 3.81 26.69
N GLU A 99 11.47 4.41 25.74
CA GLU A 99 12.33 3.68 24.84
C GLU A 99 13.41 2.93 25.61
N ALA A 100 14.08 3.59 26.56
CA ALA A 100 15.10 2.97 27.40
C ALA A 100 14.55 1.81 28.26
N ALA A 101 13.28 1.87 28.65
CA ALA A 101 12.63 0.84 29.48
C ALA A 101 12.01 -0.31 28.67
N LEU A 102 11.54 -0.06 27.45
CA LEU A 102 10.67 -0.98 26.72
C LEU A 102 11.29 -1.52 25.43
N VAL A 103 12.21 -0.78 24.79
CA VAL A 103 12.73 -1.18 23.48
C VAL A 103 13.56 -2.44 23.63
N SER A 104 13.10 -3.48 22.96
CA SER A 104 13.70 -4.81 22.85
C SER A 104 13.45 -5.33 21.43
N ALA A 105 14.03 -6.49 21.10
CA ALA A 105 13.75 -7.15 19.82
C ALA A 105 12.24 -7.44 19.66
N ASP A 106 11.58 -7.89 20.73
CA ASP A 106 10.15 -8.20 20.72
C ASP A 106 9.31 -6.94 20.54
N PHE A 107 9.66 -5.84 21.22
CA PHE A 107 8.99 -4.55 21.05
C PHE A 107 9.06 -4.06 19.60
N VAL A 108 10.25 -4.16 18.97
CA VAL A 108 10.44 -3.76 17.58
C VAL A 108 9.67 -4.68 16.64
N HIS A 109 9.64 -6.00 16.90
CA HIS A 109 8.89 -6.96 16.11
C HIS A 109 7.39 -6.65 16.12
N ASP A 110 6.79 -6.62 17.30
CA ASP A 110 5.34 -6.44 17.48
C ASP A 110 4.89 -5.06 16.97
N GLY A 111 5.63 -4.01 17.31
CA GLY A 111 5.31 -2.65 16.90
C GLY A 111 5.42 -2.45 15.38
N THR A 112 6.43 -3.05 14.75
CA THR A 112 6.59 -2.97 13.30
C THR A 112 5.51 -3.77 12.57
N GLN A 113 5.13 -4.95 13.09
CA GLN A 113 4.01 -5.73 12.53
C GLN A 113 2.69 -4.97 12.61
N LEU A 114 2.41 -4.32 13.75
CA LEU A 114 1.24 -3.47 13.91
C LEU A 114 1.22 -2.35 12.87
N ALA A 115 2.33 -1.63 12.72
CA ALA A 115 2.46 -0.55 11.74
C ALA A 115 2.30 -1.07 10.29
N ALA A 116 2.87 -2.23 9.95
CA ALA A 116 2.75 -2.83 8.63
C ALA A 116 1.29 -3.18 8.29
N LEU A 117 0.54 -3.74 9.25
CA LEU A 117 -0.87 -4.03 9.07
C LEU A 117 -1.71 -2.77 8.89
N GLU A 118 -1.40 -1.70 9.63
CA GLU A 118 -2.06 -0.41 9.46
C GLU A 118 -1.81 0.17 8.06
N MET A 119 -0.55 0.17 7.61
CA MET A 119 -0.18 0.64 6.26
C MET A 119 -0.87 -0.18 5.16
N LEU A 120 -0.89 -1.51 5.27
CA LEU A 120 -1.58 -2.37 4.30
C LEU A 120 -3.10 -2.11 4.25
N ARG A 121 -3.72 -1.78 5.39
CA ARG A 121 -5.16 -1.46 5.45
C ARG A 121 -5.50 -0.11 4.84
N SER A 122 -4.56 0.84 4.86
CA SER A 122 -4.76 2.19 4.28
C SER A 122 -4.34 2.29 2.81
N GLY A 123 -3.65 1.26 2.29
CA GLY A 123 -2.96 1.35 0.99
C GLY A 123 -1.68 2.16 1.07
#